data_AF-A0A7Z7B1D7-F1
#
_entry.id   AF-A0A7Z7B1D7-F1
#
_cell.length_a   1.000
_cell.length_b   1.000
_cell.length_c   1.000
_cell.angle_alpha   90.00
_cell.angle_beta   90.00
_cell.angle_gamma   90.00
#
_symmetry.space_group_name_H-M   'P 1'
#
loop_
_entity.id
_entity.type
_entity.pdbx_description
1 polymer ?
#
loop_
_entity_poly.entity_id
_entity_poly.type
_entity_poly.pdbx_seq_one_letter_code
_entity_poly.pdbx_strand_id
1 'polypeptide(L)'
;MLTRELIYGLMPYSIHQKIVRWKCKFKKQDDLLVNNHLALYPHSFDLNKVVKEELDKCVAFLPYCAKPMGEHECPASDKINKRKNQKCIKVSGGKCNVPCSLGEMVDVLVKHGFKKEQIFIIDRDSNLFPWLKQKREEGYEYFMPGTGCKYGVSYAIDYVGKKLGYKGCIAFVDDFCPGDKDNGVCKCMNDYLGMEGVDKGKMTKIHKETIILMDCILSGEYHNMNEEVTHKSPQTNESPSSI
;
A
#
# COMPACT_ATOMS: atom_id res chain seq x y z
N MET A 1 -1.31 23.81 -10.20
CA MET A 1 -1.66 22.45 -9.74
C MET A 1 -2.76 21.80 -10.59
N LEU A 2 -3.80 22.53 -10.98
CA LEU A 2 -4.99 22.00 -11.68
C LEU A 2 -4.79 21.22 -12.99
N THR A 3 -3.85 21.56 -13.89
CA THR A 3 -3.79 20.92 -15.22
C THR A 3 -3.22 19.51 -15.22
N ARG A 4 -2.21 19.21 -14.39
CA ARG A 4 -1.63 17.87 -14.29
C ARG A 4 -2.58 16.88 -13.62
N GLU A 5 -3.25 17.29 -12.55
CA GLU A 5 -4.25 16.48 -11.86
C GLU A 5 -5.42 16.14 -12.80
N LEU A 6 -5.88 17.12 -13.60
CA LEU A 6 -6.89 16.89 -14.64
C LEU A 6 -6.46 15.85 -15.68
N ILE A 7 -5.24 15.98 -16.21
CA ILE A 7 -4.70 15.03 -17.20
C ILE A 7 -4.60 13.63 -16.59
N TYR A 8 -4.07 13.51 -15.36
CA TYR A 8 -3.97 12.22 -14.71
C TYR A 8 -5.33 11.58 -14.57
N GLY A 9 -6.38 12.35 -14.33
CA GLY A 9 -7.66 11.74 -14.12
C GLY A 9 -8.51 11.36 -15.31
N LEU A 10 -8.27 12.00 -16.44
CA LEU A 10 -8.93 11.63 -17.68
C LEU A 10 -8.34 10.34 -18.28
N MET A 11 -7.27 9.80 -17.70
CA MET A 11 -6.66 8.55 -18.16
C MET A 11 -7.42 7.32 -17.63
N PRO A 12 -7.68 6.32 -18.50
CA PRO A 12 -8.21 5.03 -18.08
C PRO A 12 -7.34 4.33 -17.03
N TYR A 13 -7.97 3.58 -16.12
CA TYR A 13 -7.28 2.80 -15.10
C TYR A 13 -6.15 1.91 -15.64
N SER A 14 -6.35 1.26 -16.79
CA SER A 14 -5.33 0.43 -17.45
C SER A 14 -4.06 1.22 -17.81
N ILE A 15 -4.18 2.51 -18.10
CA ILE A 15 -3.05 3.40 -18.34
C ILE A 15 -2.33 3.71 -17.03
N HIS A 16 -3.05 3.97 -15.93
CA HIS A 16 -2.42 4.14 -14.62
C HIS A 16 -1.62 2.91 -14.19
N GLN A 17 -2.14 1.71 -14.43
CA GLN A 17 -1.39 0.48 -14.15
C GLN A 17 -0.08 0.44 -14.96
N LYS A 18 -0.13 0.80 -16.26
CA LYS A 18 1.06 0.88 -17.11
C LYS A 18 2.05 1.94 -16.61
N ILE A 19 1.56 3.11 -16.18
CA ILE A 19 2.38 4.19 -15.65
C ILE A 19 3.09 3.76 -14.36
N VAL A 20 2.36 3.16 -13.41
CA VAL A 20 2.97 2.65 -12.17
C VAL A 20 4.02 1.59 -12.47
N ARG A 21 3.70 0.62 -13.34
CA ARG A 21 4.64 -0.42 -13.79
C ARG A 21 5.91 0.18 -14.39
N TRP A 22 5.77 1.26 -15.16
CA TRP A 22 6.90 1.98 -15.75
C TRP A 22 7.69 2.78 -14.72
N LYS A 23 7.03 3.59 -13.87
CA LYS A 23 7.67 4.42 -12.84
C LYS A 23 8.44 3.57 -11.82
N CYS A 24 7.86 2.47 -11.39
CA CYS A 24 8.49 1.52 -10.48
C CYS A 24 9.39 0.51 -11.21
N LYS A 25 9.42 0.48 -12.56
CA LYS A 25 10.20 -0.48 -13.35
C LYS A 25 10.00 -1.94 -12.93
N PHE A 26 8.74 -2.41 -12.89
CA PHE A 26 8.38 -3.76 -12.40
C PHE A 26 9.17 -4.88 -13.06
N LYS A 27 9.50 -4.78 -14.36
CA LYS A 27 10.32 -5.78 -15.08
C LYS A 27 11.75 -5.95 -14.52
N LYS A 28 12.18 -5.07 -13.63
CA LYS A 28 13.49 -5.11 -12.96
C LYS A 28 13.37 -5.38 -11.46
N GLN A 29 12.17 -5.70 -10.98
CA GLN A 29 11.90 -6.06 -9.59
C GLN A 29 11.69 -7.55 -9.46
N ASP A 30 11.76 -8.02 -8.23
CA ASP A 30 11.46 -9.39 -7.86
C ASP A 30 9.98 -9.74 -8.14
N ASP A 31 9.76 -10.89 -8.79
CA ASP A 31 8.42 -11.38 -9.10
C ASP A 31 7.63 -11.67 -7.81
N LEU A 32 8.29 -12.07 -6.71
CA LEU A 32 7.64 -12.28 -5.42
C LEU A 32 7.00 -10.98 -4.92
N LEU A 33 7.67 -9.84 -5.04
CA LEU A 33 7.09 -8.55 -4.65
C LEU A 33 5.89 -8.21 -5.53
N VAL A 34 6.08 -8.27 -6.85
CA VAL A 34 5.05 -7.85 -7.82
C VAL A 34 3.80 -8.72 -7.71
N ASN A 35 3.97 -10.04 -7.56
CA ASN A 35 2.87 -10.99 -7.43
C ASN A 35 2.12 -10.84 -6.10
N ASN A 36 2.77 -10.32 -5.06
CA ASN A 36 2.17 -10.06 -3.75
C ASN A 36 1.79 -8.58 -3.56
N HIS A 37 1.50 -7.87 -4.66
CA HIS A 37 1.00 -6.50 -4.65
C HIS A 37 1.95 -5.50 -3.95
N LEU A 38 3.25 -5.74 -4.04
CA LEU A 38 4.30 -4.84 -3.57
C LEU A 38 5.13 -4.28 -4.74
N ALA A 39 5.73 -3.12 -4.53
CA ALA A 39 6.78 -2.60 -5.40
C ALA A 39 7.74 -1.69 -4.64
N LEU A 40 9.01 -1.75 -5.00
CA LEU A 40 10.02 -0.81 -4.51
C LEU A 40 10.04 0.46 -5.36
N TYR A 41 10.22 1.60 -4.71
CA TYR A 41 10.47 2.86 -5.37
C TYR A 41 11.65 3.62 -4.71
N PRO A 42 12.71 3.95 -5.46
CA PRO A 42 13.00 3.44 -6.81
C PRO A 42 13.19 1.92 -6.80
N HIS A 43 13.14 1.27 -7.97
CA HIS A 43 13.42 -0.17 -8.11
C HIS A 43 14.77 -0.65 -7.55
N SER A 44 15.74 0.27 -7.43
CA SER A 44 17.08 0.01 -6.90
C SER A 44 17.18 0.28 -5.39
N PHE A 45 16.04 0.38 -4.71
CA PHE A 45 16.00 0.56 -3.26
C PHE A 45 16.54 -0.69 -2.57
N ASP A 46 17.56 -0.51 -1.72
CA ASP A 46 18.16 -1.59 -0.96
C ASP A 46 17.31 -1.87 0.28
N LEU A 47 16.35 -2.77 0.09
CA LEU A 47 15.42 -3.18 1.14
C LEU A 47 16.14 -3.78 2.36
N ASN A 48 17.20 -4.56 2.11
CA ASN A 48 17.92 -5.27 3.17
C ASN A 48 18.66 -4.30 4.08
N LYS A 49 19.36 -3.35 3.49
CA LYS A 49 20.08 -2.34 4.24
C LYS A 49 19.12 -1.58 5.15
N VAL A 50 17.98 -1.13 4.62
CA VAL A 50 17.01 -0.36 5.40
C VAL A 50 16.41 -1.19 6.55
N VAL A 51 16.01 -2.44 6.29
CA VAL A 51 15.45 -3.29 7.34
C VAL A 51 16.45 -3.57 8.46
N LYS A 52 17.75 -3.75 8.13
CA LYS A 52 18.78 -4.09 9.11
C LYS A 52 19.34 -2.87 9.88
N GLU A 53 19.45 -1.72 9.22
CA GLU A 53 20.26 -0.60 9.73
C GLU A 53 19.45 0.69 9.92
N GLU A 54 18.31 0.87 9.25
CA GLU A 54 17.64 2.17 9.16
C GLU A 54 16.12 2.09 9.34
N LEU A 55 15.63 1.07 10.05
CA LEU A 55 14.20 0.87 10.28
C LEU A 55 13.58 2.00 11.11
N ASP A 56 14.37 2.61 12.01
CA ASP A 56 13.99 3.79 12.79
C ASP A 56 13.77 5.05 11.93
N LYS A 57 14.34 5.09 10.72
CA LYS A 57 14.12 6.15 9.72
C LYS A 57 12.92 5.89 8.81
N CYS A 58 12.15 4.83 9.07
CA CYS A 58 10.97 4.51 8.28
C CYS A 58 9.70 5.16 8.85
N VAL A 59 8.82 5.58 7.95
CA VAL A 59 7.41 5.85 8.24
C VAL A 59 6.52 4.84 7.51
N ALA A 60 5.30 4.65 7.97
CA ALA A 60 4.28 3.90 7.27
C ALA A 60 3.07 4.79 7.07
N PHE A 61 2.46 4.73 5.89
CA PHE A 61 1.15 5.33 5.67
C PHE A 61 0.20 4.30 5.08
N LEU A 62 -0.88 4.05 5.81
CA LEU A 62 -1.84 2.99 5.57
C LEU A 62 -3.18 3.59 5.11
N PRO A 63 -4.01 2.87 4.32
CA PRO A 63 -5.31 3.39 3.97
C PRO A 63 -6.17 3.42 5.24
N TYR A 64 -7.17 4.29 5.27
CA TYR A 64 -8.25 4.14 6.25
C TYR A 64 -8.91 2.74 6.11
N CYS A 65 -9.45 2.22 7.21
CA CYS A 65 -10.25 1.01 7.19
C CYS A 65 -11.66 1.37 6.73
N ALA A 66 -12.18 0.71 5.71
CA ALA A 66 -13.63 0.69 5.60
C ALA A 66 -14.23 -0.19 6.68
N LYS A 67 -15.38 0.26 7.16
CA LYS A 67 -16.27 -0.49 8.03
C LYS A 67 -16.36 -1.94 7.55
N PRO A 68 -16.11 -2.94 8.40
CA PRO A 68 -16.72 -4.24 8.15
C PRO A 68 -18.23 -3.97 8.12
N MET A 69 -18.86 -4.15 6.96
CA MET A 69 -20.31 -4.32 6.93
C MET A 69 -20.56 -5.79 7.29
N GLY A 70 -21.24 -6.03 8.40
CA GLY A 70 -21.43 -7.35 8.99
C GLY A 70 -21.52 -7.27 10.51
N GLU A 71 -21.10 -8.33 11.21
CA GLU A 71 -21.25 -8.51 12.66
C GLU A 71 -20.29 -7.69 13.53
N HIS A 72 -19.37 -6.92 12.91
CA HIS A 72 -18.31 -6.21 13.62
C HIS A 72 -18.30 -4.72 13.27
N GLU A 73 -18.53 -3.86 14.26
CA GLU A 73 -18.45 -2.41 14.10
C GLU A 73 -17.07 -1.90 14.56
N CYS A 74 -16.34 -1.20 13.69
CA CYS A 74 -15.08 -0.58 14.11
C CYS A 74 -15.34 0.58 15.07
N PRO A 75 -14.78 0.56 16.31
CA PRO A 75 -15.09 1.52 17.36
C PRO A 75 -14.62 2.95 17.07
N ALA A 76 -13.70 3.12 16.10
CA ALA A 76 -13.22 4.43 15.67
C ALA A 76 -14.00 5.01 14.49
N SER A 77 -15.03 4.31 14.00
CA SER A 77 -15.88 4.80 12.91
C SER A 77 -16.76 5.94 13.41
N ASP A 78 -16.91 6.99 12.59
CA ASP A 78 -18.02 7.92 12.79
C ASP A 78 -19.33 7.16 12.55
N LYS A 79 -20.10 6.96 13.63
CA LYS A 79 -21.38 6.24 13.57
C LYS A 79 -22.46 7.06 12.85
N ILE A 80 -22.42 8.38 12.99
CA ILE A 80 -23.43 9.31 12.49
C ILE A 80 -23.25 9.51 10.98
N ASN A 81 -22.03 9.82 10.54
CA ASN A 81 -21.80 10.14 9.13
C ASN A 81 -21.25 8.97 8.30
N LYS A 82 -21.00 7.82 8.94
CA LYS A 82 -20.35 6.65 8.34
C LYS A 82 -19.00 6.94 7.66
N ARG A 83 -18.28 7.97 8.13
CA ARG A 83 -17.09 8.51 7.45
C ARG A 83 -15.77 7.81 7.75
N LYS A 84 -14.82 7.99 6.83
CA LYS A 84 -13.39 7.69 7.00
C LYS A 84 -12.82 8.44 8.19
N ASN A 85 -11.98 7.78 8.99
CA ASN A 85 -11.30 8.39 10.13
C ASN A 85 -9.82 8.02 10.10
N GLN A 86 -8.96 8.98 10.44
CA GLN A 86 -7.52 8.76 10.65
C GLN A 86 -7.23 7.97 11.95
N LYS A 87 -8.26 7.69 12.76
CA LYS A 87 -8.10 6.98 14.02
C LYS A 87 -8.15 5.48 13.80
N CYS A 88 -7.05 4.80 14.08
CA CYS A 88 -7.00 3.37 14.35
C CYS A 88 -6.57 3.17 15.80
N ILE A 89 -7.39 2.50 16.62
CA ILE A 89 -7.09 2.34 18.05
C ILE A 89 -5.83 1.50 18.30
N LYS A 90 -5.49 0.58 17.38
CA LYS A 90 -4.28 -0.24 17.44
C LYS A 90 -3.01 0.59 17.34
N VAL A 91 -3.03 1.70 16.58
CA VAL A 91 -1.91 2.66 16.50
C VAL A 91 -1.62 3.32 17.85
N SER A 92 -2.62 3.35 18.76
CA SER A 92 -2.44 3.84 20.14
C SER A 92 -2.32 2.71 21.17
N GLY A 93 -2.01 1.47 20.75
CA GLY A 93 -1.88 0.32 21.64
C GLY A 93 -3.21 -0.28 22.13
N GLY A 94 -4.35 0.19 21.62
CA GLY A 94 -5.66 -0.34 21.97
C GLY A 94 -5.91 -1.71 21.34
N LYS A 95 -6.65 -2.58 22.04
CA LYS A 95 -7.11 -3.86 21.50
C LYS A 95 -8.32 -3.64 20.59
N CYS A 96 -8.27 -4.19 19.38
CA CYS A 96 -9.38 -4.18 18.44
C CYS A 96 -9.66 -5.61 18.00
N ASN A 97 -10.87 -6.09 18.27
CA ASN A 97 -11.31 -7.46 17.92
C ASN A 97 -12.00 -7.51 16.56
N VAL A 98 -11.86 -6.47 15.75
CA VAL A 98 -12.42 -6.41 14.40
C VAL A 98 -11.40 -6.99 13.43
N PRO A 99 -11.73 -8.07 12.69
CA PRO A 99 -10.84 -8.65 11.71
C PRO A 99 -10.76 -7.73 10.49
N CYS A 100 -9.74 -6.87 10.45
CA CYS A 100 -9.54 -5.92 9.37
C CYS A 100 -8.08 -5.87 8.93
N SER A 101 -7.87 -5.84 7.60
CA SER A 101 -6.54 -5.82 6.99
C SER A 101 -5.68 -4.62 7.43
N LEU A 102 -6.30 -3.47 7.70
CA LEU A 102 -5.60 -2.34 8.32
C LEU A 102 -5.04 -2.72 9.70
N GLY A 103 -5.88 -3.29 10.56
CA GLY A 103 -5.50 -3.66 11.91
C GLY A 103 -4.42 -4.73 11.94
N GLU A 104 -4.47 -5.69 11.02
CA GLU A 104 -3.42 -6.71 10.85
C GLU A 104 -2.09 -6.11 10.41
N MET A 105 -2.10 -5.18 9.43
CA MET A 105 -0.87 -4.49 9.03
C MET A 105 -0.30 -3.63 10.17
N VAL A 106 -1.14 -2.96 10.95
CA VAL A 106 -0.69 -2.22 12.14
C VAL A 106 -0.03 -3.15 13.16
N ASP A 107 -0.59 -4.34 13.40
CA ASP A 107 0.04 -5.32 14.30
C ASP A 107 1.43 -5.72 13.82
N VAL A 108 1.60 -5.97 12.51
CA VAL A 108 2.91 -6.27 11.90
C VAL A 108 3.90 -5.12 12.10
N LEU A 109 3.49 -3.89 11.81
CA LEU A 109 4.37 -2.72 11.99
C LEU A 109 4.81 -2.55 13.45
N VAL A 110 3.87 -2.65 14.39
CA VAL A 110 4.15 -2.52 15.83
C VAL A 110 5.01 -3.67 16.34
N LYS A 111 4.77 -4.90 15.88
CA LYS A 111 5.61 -6.08 16.16
C LYS A 111 7.08 -5.82 15.79
N HIS A 112 7.33 -5.08 14.71
CA HIS A 112 8.67 -4.71 14.22
C HIS A 112 9.15 -3.33 14.68
N GLY A 113 8.55 -2.76 15.73
CA GLY A 113 9.08 -1.58 16.42
C GLY A 113 8.64 -0.24 15.85
N PHE A 114 7.71 -0.18 14.88
CA PHE A 114 7.14 1.10 14.46
C PHE A 114 6.34 1.71 15.61
N LYS A 115 6.65 2.97 15.89
CA LYS A 115 5.96 3.78 16.88
C LYS A 115 4.75 4.49 16.27
N LYS A 116 3.85 4.96 17.14
CA LYS A 116 2.61 5.65 16.76
C LYS A 116 2.87 6.82 15.79
N GLU A 117 3.88 7.63 16.07
CA GLU A 117 4.26 8.79 15.27
C GLU A 117 4.83 8.45 13.89
N GLN A 118 5.21 7.19 13.66
CA GLN A 118 5.69 6.70 12.38
C GLN A 118 4.56 6.15 11.51
N ILE A 119 3.36 5.90 12.05
CA ILE A 119 2.24 5.29 11.33
C ILE A 119 1.14 6.34 11.10
N PHE A 120 0.85 6.63 9.85
CA PHE A 120 -0.21 7.54 9.45
C PHE A 120 -1.36 6.79 8.78
N ILE A 121 -2.59 7.04 9.21
CA ILE A 121 -3.78 6.50 8.55
C ILE A 121 -4.34 7.56 7.61
N ILE A 122 -4.28 7.29 6.31
CA ILE A 122 -4.70 8.22 5.27
C ILE A 122 -6.22 8.27 5.19
N ASP A 123 -6.80 9.41 5.51
CA ASP A 123 -8.20 9.76 5.22
C ASP A 123 -8.35 10.50 3.88
N ARG A 124 -7.41 11.41 3.57
CA ARG A 124 -7.29 12.19 2.33
C ARG A 124 -5.85 12.64 2.07
N ASP A 125 -5.50 12.85 0.80
CA ASP A 125 -4.15 13.23 0.37
C ASP A 125 -3.69 14.58 0.95
N SER A 126 -4.61 15.52 1.16
CA SER A 126 -4.30 16.84 1.72
C SER A 126 -3.73 16.77 3.14
N ASN A 127 -3.93 15.66 3.85
CA ASN A 127 -3.37 15.44 5.18
C ASN A 127 -2.05 14.64 5.11
N LEU A 128 -1.93 13.72 4.15
CA LEU A 128 -0.74 12.89 3.95
C LEU A 128 0.50 13.73 3.57
N PHE A 129 0.39 14.61 2.57
CA PHE A 129 1.56 15.32 2.06
C PHE A 129 2.20 16.30 3.06
N PRO A 130 1.42 17.09 3.83
CA PRO A 130 1.99 17.89 4.91
C PRO A 130 2.67 17.02 5.98
N TRP A 131 2.07 15.89 6.36
CA TRP A 131 2.65 14.97 7.33
C TRP A 131 3.97 14.37 6.85
N LEU A 132 4.05 13.91 5.58
CA LEU A 132 5.29 13.43 4.99
C LEU A 132 6.36 14.53 4.92
N LYS A 133 5.99 15.77 4.62
CA LYS A 133 6.95 16.88 4.63
C LYS A 133 7.54 17.09 6.02
N GLN A 134 6.68 17.11 7.05
CA GLN A 134 7.12 17.23 8.44
C GLN A 134 8.03 16.06 8.84
N LYS A 135 7.64 14.82 8.52
CA LYS A 135 8.46 13.64 8.82
C LYS A 135 9.82 13.68 8.12
N ARG A 136 9.88 14.24 6.92
CA ARG A 136 11.15 14.42 6.22
C ARG A 136 12.07 15.40 6.96
N GLU A 137 11.50 16.47 7.51
CA GLU A 137 12.23 17.45 8.33
C GLU A 137 12.69 16.85 9.67
N GLU A 138 11.94 15.88 10.22
CA GLU A 138 12.32 15.10 11.40
C GLU A 138 13.40 14.03 11.13
N GLY A 139 13.83 13.84 9.87
CA GLY A 139 14.89 12.92 9.49
C GLY A 139 14.41 11.55 8.99
N TYR A 140 13.10 11.34 8.80
CA TYR A 140 12.59 10.11 8.22
C TYR A 140 12.88 10.05 6.71
N GLU A 141 13.48 8.95 6.29
CA GLU A 141 13.98 8.80 4.92
C GLU A 141 13.14 7.89 4.05
N TYR A 142 12.44 6.94 4.68
CA TYR A 142 11.86 5.79 3.99
C TYR A 142 10.37 5.61 4.29
N PHE A 143 9.64 4.98 3.38
CA PHE A 143 8.30 4.45 3.68
C PHE A 143 8.25 2.92 3.62
N MET A 144 7.66 2.29 4.64
CA MET A 144 7.66 0.84 4.85
C MET A 144 6.41 0.37 5.63
N PRO A 145 5.28 0.06 4.96
CA PRO A 145 4.98 0.41 3.59
C PRO A 145 4.29 1.77 3.46
N GLY A 146 4.41 2.35 2.28
CA GLY A 146 3.45 3.34 1.78
C GLY A 146 2.33 2.64 1.04
N THR A 147 1.07 2.94 1.31
CA THR A 147 -0.06 2.26 0.66
C THR A 147 -0.78 3.15 -0.36
N GLY A 148 -1.33 2.53 -1.41
CA GLY A 148 -2.19 3.24 -2.35
C GLY A 148 -2.70 2.36 -3.48
N CYS A 149 -3.87 2.70 -4.02
CA CYS A 149 -4.34 2.09 -5.26
C CYS A 149 -3.44 2.55 -6.42
N LYS A 150 -3.43 1.80 -7.53
CA LYS A 150 -2.57 2.11 -8.70
C LYS A 150 -2.83 3.52 -9.27
N TYR A 151 -4.06 4.03 -9.16
CA TYR A 151 -4.37 5.41 -9.52
C TYR A 151 -3.67 6.42 -8.61
N GLY A 152 -3.87 6.32 -7.30
CA GLY A 152 -3.26 7.22 -6.31
C GLY A 152 -1.73 7.18 -6.37
N VAL A 153 -1.15 6.00 -6.51
CA VAL A 153 0.31 5.85 -6.67
C VAL A 153 0.80 6.52 -7.96
N SER A 154 0.11 6.33 -9.09
CA SER A 154 0.48 6.98 -10.36
C SER A 154 0.61 8.50 -10.23
N TYR A 155 -0.29 9.13 -9.47
CA TYR A 155 -0.31 10.57 -9.23
C TYR A 155 0.74 11.00 -8.18
N ALA A 156 0.76 10.33 -7.01
CA ALA A 156 1.49 10.81 -5.84
C ALA A 156 2.99 10.41 -5.82
N ILE A 157 3.39 9.32 -6.51
CA ILE A 157 4.73 8.76 -6.37
C ILE A 157 5.85 9.71 -6.80
N ASP A 158 5.62 10.55 -7.81
CA ASP A 158 6.61 11.56 -8.21
C ASP A 158 6.76 12.64 -7.15
N TYR A 159 5.66 13.02 -6.49
CA TYR A 159 5.70 13.99 -5.41
C TYR A 159 6.42 13.43 -4.18
N VAL A 160 5.96 12.29 -3.67
CA VAL A 160 6.55 11.63 -2.49
C VAL A 160 8.01 11.25 -2.76
N GLY A 161 8.28 10.65 -3.90
CA GLY A 161 9.59 10.12 -4.23
C GLY A 161 10.59 11.16 -4.74
N LYS A 162 10.24 11.88 -5.81
CA LYS A 162 11.19 12.82 -6.45
C LYS A 162 11.23 14.18 -5.77
N LYS A 163 10.08 14.67 -5.28
CA LYS A 163 10.01 16.01 -4.68
C LYS A 163 10.29 16.01 -3.18
N LEU A 164 9.76 15.06 -2.42
CA LEU A 164 10.05 14.94 -0.98
C LEU A 164 11.28 14.06 -0.68
N GLY A 165 11.75 13.27 -1.65
CA GLY A 165 12.98 12.48 -1.52
C GLY A 165 12.81 11.13 -0.80
N TYR A 166 11.57 10.68 -0.59
CA TYR A 166 11.32 9.38 0.03
C TYR A 166 11.63 8.21 -0.91
N LYS A 167 12.04 7.10 -0.31
CA LYS A 167 12.23 5.81 -0.98
C LYS A 167 11.59 4.71 -0.15
N GLY A 168 11.21 3.59 -0.73
CA GLY A 168 10.66 2.51 0.08
C GLY A 168 9.80 1.51 -0.66
N CYS A 169 9.01 0.77 0.12
CA CYS A 169 8.11 -0.27 -0.34
C CYS A 169 6.67 0.24 -0.43
N ILE A 170 6.05 0.07 -1.59
CA ILE A 170 4.68 0.45 -1.88
C ILE A 170 3.82 -0.80 -1.80
N ALA A 171 2.78 -0.78 -0.97
CA ALA A 171 1.75 -1.80 -0.93
C ALA A 171 0.51 -1.33 -1.70
N PHE A 172 0.16 -2.07 -2.76
CA PHE A 172 -1.02 -1.78 -3.55
C PHE A 172 -2.26 -2.30 -2.83
N VAL A 173 -3.26 -1.42 -2.71
CA VAL A 173 -4.55 -1.76 -2.12
C VAL A 173 -5.62 -1.76 -3.18
N ASP A 174 -6.56 -2.68 -3.03
CA ASP A 174 -7.73 -2.76 -3.89
C ASP A 174 -8.92 -2.08 -3.23
N ASP A 175 -9.76 -1.49 -4.08
CA ASP A 175 -11.05 -0.93 -3.69
C ASP A 175 -12.09 -2.03 -3.79
N PHE A 176 -12.49 -2.59 -2.66
CA PHE A 176 -13.51 -3.62 -2.60
C PHE A 176 -14.91 -3.02 -2.82
N CYS A 177 -15.59 -3.50 -3.86
CA CYS A 177 -17.00 -3.26 -4.12
C CYS A 177 -17.76 -4.59 -4.06
N PRO A 178 -18.76 -4.77 -3.18
CA PRO A 178 -19.50 -6.03 -3.08
C PRO A 178 -20.22 -6.41 -4.39
N GLY A 179 -20.60 -5.40 -5.19
CA GLY A 179 -21.27 -5.58 -6.48
C GLY A 179 -20.35 -5.60 -7.71
N ASP A 180 -19.05 -5.37 -7.55
CA ASP A 180 -18.05 -5.43 -8.64
C ASP A 180 -16.72 -5.90 -8.05
N LYS A 181 -16.64 -7.22 -7.83
CA LYS A 181 -15.49 -7.88 -7.19
C LYS A 181 -14.23 -7.85 -8.06
N ASP A 182 -14.39 -7.68 -9.38
CA ASP A 182 -13.31 -7.87 -10.35
C ASP A 182 -12.58 -6.57 -10.70
N ASN A 183 -13.26 -5.41 -10.62
CA ASN A 183 -12.70 -4.16 -11.16
C ASN A 183 -12.44 -3.06 -10.12
N GLY A 184 -13.01 -3.20 -8.91
CA GLY A 184 -12.96 -2.16 -7.88
C GLY A 184 -13.58 -0.81 -8.31
N VAL A 185 -13.62 0.14 -7.38
CA VAL A 185 -14.45 1.35 -7.55
C VAL A 185 -13.73 2.48 -8.31
N CYS A 186 -12.39 2.55 -8.36
CA CYS A 186 -11.66 3.63 -9.08
C CYS A 186 -11.31 3.27 -10.53
N LYS A 187 -12.29 3.24 -11.45
CA LYS A 187 -12.02 2.96 -12.89
C LYS A 187 -11.56 4.20 -13.68
N CYS A 188 -11.92 5.39 -13.21
CA CYS A 188 -11.50 6.68 -13.75
C CYS A 188 -11.44 7.77 -12.66
N MET A 189 -11.01 9.01 -13.00
CA MET A 189 -10.98 10.09 -12.00
C MET A 189 -12.35 10.62 -11.60
N ASN A 190 -13.37 10.53 -12.45
CA ASN A 190 -14.71 10.87 -11.99
C ASN A 190 -15.16 9.91 -10.87
N ASP A 191 -14.75 8.64 -10.94
CA ASP A 191 -14.96 7.72 -9.83
C ASP A 191 -14.09 8.10 -8.63
N TYR A 192 -12.80 8.36 -8.81
CA TYR A 192 -11.88 8.75 -7.73
C TYR A 192 -12.31 10.06 -7.01
N LEU A 193 -12.59 11.13 -7.74
CA LEU A 193 -13.04 12.43 -7.21
C LEU A 193 -14.49 12.39 -6.72
N GLY A 194 -15.38 11.71 -7.44
CA GLY A 194 -16.76 11.48 -7.00
C GLY A 194 -16.83 10.66 -5.71
N MET A 195 -15.83 9.81 -5.46
CA MET A 195 -15.66 9.06 -4.22
C MET A 195 -15.07 9.89 -3.08
N GLU A 196 -14.15 10.81 -3.35
CA GLU A 196 -13.67 11.77 -2.33
C GLU A 196 -14.78 12.76 -1.93
N GLY A 197 -15.64 13.15 -2.87
CA GLY A 197 -16.71 14.13 -2.64
C GLY A 197 -17.96 13.59 -1.94
N VAL A 198 -18.28 12.29 -2.05
CA VAL A 198 -19.57 11.73 -1.57
C VAL A 198 -19.40 10.62 -0.53
N ASP A 199 -18.18 10.31 -0.09
CA ASP A 199 -17.86 9.27 0.90
C ASP A 199 -18.69 7.97 0.73
N LYS A 200 -18.71 7.44 -0.50
CA LYS A 200 -19.53 6.26 -0.87
C LYS A 200 -19.01 4.93 -0.27
N GLY A 201 -18.27 4.96 0.85
CA GLY A 201 -17.86 3.75 1.56
C GLY A 201 -16.84 2.91 0.80
N LYS A 202 -15.86 3.53 0.12
CA LYS A 202 -14.76 2.80 -0.53
C LYS A 202 -14.10 1.88 0.49
N MET A 203 -14.08 0.58 0.18
CA MET A 203 -13.51 -0.43 1.04
C MET A 203 -12.10 -0.78 0.63
N THR A 204 -11.13 -0.07 1.17
CA THR A 204 -9.72 -0.39 0.96
C THR A 204 -9.35 -1.66 1.70
N LYS A 205 -8.83 -2.63 0.97
CA LYS A 205 -8.30 -3.88 1.53
C LYS A 205 -6.83 -4.01 1.18
N ILE A 206 -6.01 -4.30 2.20
CA ILE A 206 -4.64 -4.79 2.01
C ILE A 206 -4.74 -6.31 1.84
N HIS A 207 -4.10 -6.86 0.81
CA HIS A 207 -4.11 -8.30 0.56
C HIS A 207 -3.41 -9.05 1.70
N LYS A 208 -3.88 -10.26 1.98
CA LYS A 208 -3.35 -11.03 3.12
C LYS A 208 -1.90 -11.43 2.86
N GLU A 209 -1.61 -11.77 1.62
CA GLU A 209 -0.30 -12.14 1.11
C GLU A 209 0.66 -10.96 1.18
N THR A 210 0.18 -9.74 0.92
CA THR A 210 0.95 -8.50 1.14
C THR A 210 1.30 -8.30 2.61
N ILE A 211 0.36 -8.54 3.53
CA ILE A 211 0.61 -8.43 4.99
C ILE A 211 1.66 -9.45 5.43
N ILE A 212 1.52 -10.71 4.99
CA ILE A 212 2.47 -11.79 5.28
C ILE A 212 3.86 -11.44 4.74
N LEU A 213 3.95 -11.04 3.48
CA LEU A 213 5.23 -10.70 2.86
C LEU A 213 5.87 -9.48 3.53
N MET A 214 5.07 -8.49 3.98
CA MET A 214 5.63 -7.38 4.75
C MET A 214 6.17 -7.81 6.11
N ASP A 215 5.53 -8.76 6.79
CA ASP A 215 6.06 -9.33 8.04
C ASP A 215 7.42 -10.01 7.79
N CYS A 216 7.54 -10.79 6.70
CA CYS A 216 8.79 -11.44 6.29
C CYS A 216 9.88 -10.45 5.84
N ILE A 217 9.49 -9.36 5.17
CA ILE A 217 10.43 -8.29 4.81
C ILE A 217 10.97 -7.63 6.07
N LEU A 218 10.10 -7.25 7.01
CA LEU A 218 10.49 -6.55 8.23
C LEU A 218 11.26 -7.44 9.21
N SER A 219 11.05 -8.76 9.18
CA SER A 219 11.87 -9.72 9.92
C SER A 219 13.27 -9.94 9.31
N GLY A 220 13.49 -9.48 8.07
CA GLY A 220 14.72 -9.73 7.31
C GLY A 220 14.80 -11.12 6.67
N GLU A 221 13.71 -11.90 6.69
CA GLU A 221 13.62 -13.27 6.17
C GLU A 221 13.22 -13.34 4.68
N TYR A 222 12.98 -12.19 4.04
CA TYR A 222 12.52 -12.07 2.65
C TYR A 222 13.31 -12.92 1.63
N HIS A 223 14.65 -13.01 1.75
CA HIS A 223 15.47 -13.78 0.80
C HIS A 223 15.28 -15.29 0.94
N ASN A 224 14.99 -15.78 2.14
CA ASN A 224 14.77 -17.21 2.37
C ASN A 224 13.48 -17.69 1.67
N MET A 225 12.45 -16.83 1.57
CA MET A 225 11.23 -17.14 0.82
C MET A 225 11.45 -17.15 -0.69
N ASN A 226 12.35 -16.32 -1.20
CA ASN A 226 12.60 -16.22 -2.63
C ASN A 226 13.33 -17.46 -3.17
N GLU A 227 14.24 -18.04 -2.36
CA GLU A 227 14.93 -19.30 -2.68
C GLU A 227 13.95 -20.48 -2.75
N GLU A 228 12.98 -20.56 -1.82
CA GLU A 228 11.97 -21.64 -1.86
C GLU A 228 11.00 -21.55 -3.05
N VAL A 229 10.69 -20.33 -3.53
CA VAL A 229 9.81 -20.12 -4.68
C VAL A 229 10.54 -20.38 -6.00
N THR A 230 11.80 -19.97 -6.12
CA THR A 230 12.62 -20.27 -7.30
C THR A 230 12.91 -21.76 -7.47
N HIS A 231 13.05 -22.50 -6.36
CA HIS A 231 13.21 -23.97 -6.40
C HIS A 231 11.92 -24.77 -6.68
N LYS A 232 10.74 -24.14 -6.70
CA LYS A 232 9.44 -24.80 -7.00
C LYS A 232 8.94 -24.59 -8.43
N SER A 233 9.72 -23.96 -9.31
CA SER A 233 9.37 -23.88 -10.74
C SER A 233 9.45 -25.27 -11.38
N PRO A 234 8.37 -25.79 -12.00
CA PRO A 234 8.39 -27.13 -12.57
C PRO A 234 9.35 -27.18 -13.75
N GLN A 235 10.26 -28.17 -13.73
CA GLN A 235 11.00 -28.59 -14.91
C GLN A 235 9.98 -28.86 -16.02
N THR A 236 10.06 -28.08 -17.10
CA THR A 236 9.33 -28.34 -18.33
C THR A 236 9.70 -29.74 -18.80
N ASN A 237 8.74 -30.66 -18.76
CA ASN A 237 8.84 -31.96 -19.42
C ASN A 237 8.99 -31.71 -20.92
N GLU A 238 10.22 -31.81 -21.42
CA GLU A 238 10.48 -32.05 -22.82
C GLU A 238 9.79 -33.37 -23.19
N SER A 239 8.79 -33.27 -24.07
CA SER A 239 8.18 -34.43 -24.69
C SER A 239 9.16 -34.98 -25.71
N PRO A 240 9.58 -36.26 -25.65
CA PRO A 240 10.40 -36.82 -26.70
C PRO A 240 9.54 -37.00 -27.95
N SER A 241 9.91 -36.27 -28.99
CA SER A 241 9.50 -36.54 -30.37
C SER A 241 9.81 -37.99 -30.72
N SER A 242 8.76 -38.77 -31.00
CA SER A 242 8.86 -40.09 -31.60
C SER A 242 8.37 -40.00 -33.04
N ILE A 243 9.20 -40.54 -33.93
CA ILE A 243 9.03 -40.74 -35.37
C ILE A 243 7.82 -41.64 -35.66
#